data_AF-A0A2E3YB88-F1
#
_entry.id   AF-A0A2E3YB88-F1
#
_cell.length_a   1.000
_cell.length_b   1.000
_cell.length_c   1.000
_cell.angle_alpha   90.00
_cell.angle_beta   90.00
_cell.angle_gamma   90.00
#
_symmetry.space_group_name_H-M   'P 1'
#
loop_
_entity.id
_entity.type
_entity.pdbx_description
1 polymer ?
#
loop_
_entity_poly.entity_id
_entity_poly.type
_entity_poly.pdbx_seq_one_letter_code
_entity_poly.pdbx_strand_id
1 'polypeptide(L)'
;MLTALNKEDDVVDGLNAGANDYLTKPFRRNELGARVRVGERVIELQQRLAQRVVELEAALLQVKTLHGLLPICSYCKKIRDDKNYWTQVEPYIEQHTDVRFSHGICPDCYRTTVEPHLKEQEEQAHKAAKSGSSYDDDTVIG
;
A
#
# COMPACT_ATOMS: atom_id res chain seq x y z
N MET A 1 -18.91 16.43 -37.81
CA MET A 1 -18.95 17.81 -38.35
C MET A 1 -19.74 17.77 -39.66
N LEU A 2 -20.63 18.73 -39.96
CA LEU A 2 -21.40 18.76 -41.22
C LEU A 2 -20.89 19.90 -42.10
N THR A 3 -20.23 19.59 -43.22
CA THR A 3 -19.61 20.60 -44.09
C THR A 3 -20.23 20.54 -45.50
N ALA A 4 -20.04 21.61 -46.28
CA ALA A 4 -20.41 21.65 -47.70
C ALA A 4 -19.20 21.35 -48.61
N LEU A 5 -18.04 21.03 -48.02
CA LEU A 5 -16.81 20.72 -48.73
C LEU A 5 -16.82 19.23 -49.08
N ASN A 6 -16.50 18.90 -50.34
CA ASN A 6 -16.74 17.58 -50.90
C ASN A 6 -15.50 16.97 -51.58
N LYS A 7 -14.32 17.61 -51.45
CA LYS A 7 -13.07 17.03 -51.93
C LYS A 7 -12.54 16.06 -50.88
N GLU A 8 -11.84 15.03 -51.33
CA GLU A 8 -11.23 14.03 -50.44
C GLU A 8 -10.26 14.68 -49.45
N ASP A 9 -9.49 15.68 -49.88
CA ASP A 9 -8.57 16.43 -49.02
C ASP A 9 -9.31 17.11 -47.85
N ASP A 10 -10.50 17.69 -48.10
CA ASP A 10 -11.32 18.34 -47.07
C ASP A 10 -11.86 17.34 -46.03
N VAL A 11 -12.10 16.09 -46.45
CA VAL A 11 -12.54 14.99 -45.58
C VAL A 11 -11.41 14.57 -44.67
N VAL A 12 -10.24 14.34 -45.25
CA VAL A 12 -9.03 13.91 -44.54
C VAL A 12 -8.58 14.97 -43.55
N ASP A 13 -8.55 16.24 -43.95
CA ASP A 13 -8.22 17.36 -43.06
C ASP A 13 -9.21 17.46 -41.90
N GLY A 14 -10.51 17.29 -42.17
CA GLY A 14 -11.54 17.29 -41.13
C GLY A 14 -11.35 16.18 -40.10
N LEU A 15 -11.05 14.95 -40.54
CA LEU A 15 -10.80 13.81 -39.66
C LEU A 15 -9.50 13.99 -38.86
N ASN A 16 -8.43 14.46 -39.50
CA ASN A 16 -7.15 14.75 -38.85
C ASN A 16 -7.25 15.88 -37.82
N ALA A 17 -8.16 16.83 -38.01
CA ALA A 17 -8.48 17.87 -37.05
C ALA A 17 -9.32 17.37 -35.85
N GLY A 18 -9.58 16.06 -35.77
CA GLY A 18 -10.32 15.43 -34.65
C GLY A 18 -11.82 15.31 -34.88
N ALA A 19 -12.31 15.50 -36.11
CA ALA A 19 -13.71 15.20 -36.40
C ALA A 19 -13.95 13.70 -36.27
N ASN A 20 -14.88 13.34 -35.38
CA ASN A 20 -15.27 11.94 -35.20
C ASN A 20 -16.00 11.37 -36.42
N ASP A 21 -16.62 12.25 -37.22
CA ASP A 21 -17.29 11.86 -38.44
C ASP A 21 -17.41 13.03 -39.44
N TYR A 22 -17.36 12.69 -40.73
CA TYR A 22 -17.48 13.59 -41.87
C TYR A 22 -18.68 13.21 -42.74
N LEU A 23 -19.56 14.19 -43.00
CA LEU A 23 -20.70 14.02 -43.89
C LEU A 23 -20.84 15.22 -44.83
N THR A 24 -20.76 14.94 -46.13
CA THR A 24 -20.87 15.94 -47.18
C THR A 24 -22.33 16.24 -47.51
N LYS A 25 -22.66 17.53 -47.66
CA LYS A 25 -23.99 17.96 -48.13
C LYS A 25 -24.10 17.94 -49.67
N PRO A 26 -25.28 17.61 -50.23
CA PRO A 26 -26.49 17.17 -49.55
C PRO A 26 -26.38 15.71 -49.10
N PHE A 27 -26.61 15.44 -47.81
CA PHE A 27 -26.48 14.09 -47.26
C PHE A 27 -27.75 13.27 -47.41
N ARG A 28 -27.60 11.94 -47.43
CA ARG A 28 -28.72 11.01 -47.43
C ARG A 28 -29.24 10.80 -46.01
N ARG A 29 -30.55 10.95 -45.78
CA ARG A 29 -31.17 10.76 -44.45
C ARG A 29 -30.84 9.40 -43.82
N ASN A 30 -30.81 8.34 -44.63
CA ASN A 30 -30.50 6.99 -44.15
C ASN A 30 -29.07 6.86 -43.61
N GLU A 31 -28.11 7.55 -44.26
CA GLU A 31 -26.71 7.55 -43.85
C GLU A 31 -26.52 8.32 -42.54
N LEU A 32 -27.08 9.53 -42.45
CA LEU A 32 -27.07 10.30 -41.21
C LEU A 32 -27.72 9.52 -40.06
N GLY A 33 -28.86 8.88 -40.31
CA GLY A 33 -29.55 8.06 -39.31
C GLY A 33 -28.72 6.85 -38.86
N ALA A 34 -27.97 6.22 -39.75
CA ALA A 34 -27.04 5.13 -39.38
C ALA A 34 -25.93 5.63 -38.47
N ARG A 35 -25.34 6.80 -38.78
CA ARG A 35 -24.26 7.41 -37.98
C ARG A 35 -24.74 7.84 -36.60
N VAL A 36 -25.95 8.41 -36.48
CA VAL A 36 -26.56 8.74 -35.19
C VAL A 36 -26.76 7.49 -34.33
N ARG A 37 -27.26 6.39 -34.90
CA ARG A 37 -27.42 5.11 -34.16
C ARG A 37 -26.09 4.53 -33.69
N VAL A 38 -25.01 4.69 -34.47
CA VAL A 38 -23.66 4.31 -34.03
C VAL A 38 -23.23 5.19 -32.84
N GLY A 39 -23.42 6.50 -32.94
CA GLY A 39 -23.13 7.43 -31.84
C GLY A 39 -23.91 7.11 -30.56
N GLU A 40 -25.20 6.79 -30.67
CA GLU A 40 -26.05 6.35 -29.57
C GLU A 40 -25.48 5.10 -28.89
N ARG A 41 -25.08 4.09 -29.66
CA ARG A 41 -24.45 2.87 -29.13
C ARG A 41 -23.14 3.17 -28.43
N VAL A 42 -22.32 4.08 -28.96
CA VAL A 42 -21.05 4.47 -28.32
C VAL A 42 -21.31 5.11 -26.96
N ILE A 43 -22.28 6.03 -26.87
CA ILE A 43 -22.67 6.67 -25.61
C ILE A 43 -23.16 5.62 -24.60
N GLU A 44 -24.01 4.70 -25.03
CA GLU A 44 -24.51 3.62 -24.17
C GLU A 44 -23.36 2.75 -23.62
N LEU A 45 -22.41 2.37 -24.47
CA LEU A 45 -21.24 1.59 -24.05
C LEU A 45 -20.34 2.37 -23.09
N GLN A 46 -20.13 3.67 -23.33
CA GLN A 46 -19.36 4.54 -22.43
C GLN A 46 -20.02 4.66 -21.06
N GLN A 47 -21.34 4.83 -21.00
CA GLN A 47 -22.11 4.86 -19.75
C GLN A 47 -22.01 3.54 -19.00
N ARG A 48 -22.16 2.41 -19.69
CA ARG A 48 -22.01 1.08 -19.09
C ARG A 48 -20.60 0.87 -18.54
N LEU A 49 -19.58 1.29 -19.27
CA LEU A 49 -18.19 1.21 -18.80
C LEU A 49 -17.99 2.04 -17.53
N ALA A 50 -18.44 3.30 -17.52
CA ALA A 50 -18.34 4.17 -16.35
C ALA A 50 -19.05 3.56 -15.13
N GLN A 51 -20.24 2.99 -15.33
CA GLN A 51 -20.98 2.29 -14.28
C GLN A 51 -20.21 1.09 -13.73
N ARG A 52 -19.59 0.28 -14.61
CA ARG A 52 -18.76 -0.85 -14.19
C ARG A 52 -17.52 -0.44 -13.41
N VAL A 53 -16.90 0.69 -13.78
CA VAL A 53 -15.76 1.23 -13.03
C VAL A 53 -16.19 1.56 -11.59
N VAL A 54 -17.30 2.28 -11.42
CA VAL A 54 -17.85 2.61 -10.09
C VAL A 54 -18.17 1.36 -9.27
N GLU A 55 -18.78 0.34 -9.89
CA GLU A 55 -19.08 -0.93 -9.23
C GLU A 55 -17.81 -1.67 -8.77
N LEU A 56 -16.78 -1.70 -9.62
CA LEU A 56 -15.50 -2.34 -9.29
C LEU A 56 -14.77 -1.61 -8.17
N GLU A 57 -14.76 -0.28 -8.18
CA GLU A 57 -14.17 0.53 -7.10
C GLU A 57 -14.88 0.28 -5.77
N ALA A 58 -16.20 0.21 -5.76
CA ALA A 58 -16.99 -0.10 -4.58
C ALA A 58 -16.70 -1.52 -4.06
N ALA A 59 -16.61 -2.52 -4.94
CA ALA A 59 -16.26 -3.89 -4.59
C ALA A 59 -14.85 -3.99 -4.00
N LEU A 60 -13.87 -3.30 -4.59
CA LEU A 60 -12.49 -3.24 -4.06
C LEU A 60 -12.43 -2.66 -2.65
N LEU A 61 -13.28 -1.67 -2.35
CA LEU A 61 -13.35 -1.07 -1.01
C LEU A 61 -13.85 -2.08 0.04
N GLN A 62 -14.82 -2.93 -0.31
CA GLN A 62 -15.30 -4.00 0.58
C GLN A 62 -14.27 -5.10 0.81
N VAL A 63 -13.43 -5.40 -0.18
CA VAL A 63 -12.34 -6.36 -0.03
C VAL A 63 -11.30 -5.82 0.97
N LYS A 64 -10.95 -4.53 0.91
CA LYS A 64 -9.98 -3.93 1.83
C LYS A 64 -10.43 -3.98 3.30
N THR A 65 -11.72 -3.89 3.59
CA THR A 65 -12.22 -3.98 4.97
C THR A 65 -12.16 -5.41 5.52
N LEU A 66 -12.24 -6.43 4.66
CA LEU A 66 -12.13 -7.84 5.07
C LEU A 66 -10.68 -8.32 5.28
N HIS A 67 -9.68 -7.63 4.73
CA HIS A 67 -8.26 -7.96 4.87
C HIS A 67 -7.57 -7.29 6.09
N GLY A 68 -8.32 -6.62 6.96
CA GLY A 68 -7.77 -5.86 8.09
C GLY A 68 -7.53 -6.66 9.39
N LEU A 69 -7.87 -7.95 9.41
CA LEU A 69 -7.78 -8.77 10.62
C LEU A 69 -6.49 -9.60 10.62
N LEU A 70 -5.48 -9.10 11.33
CA LEU A 70 -4.25 -9.86 11.59
C LEU A 70 -4.49 -10.82 12.76
N PRO A 71 -4.42 -12.16 12.54
CA PRO A 71 -4.55 -13.12 13.63
C PRO A 71 -3.33 -13.01 14.56
N ILE A 72 -3.56 -12.55 15.79
CA ILE A 72 -2.53 -12.45 16.82
C ILE A 72 -2.71 -13.47 17.93
N CYS A 73 -1.61 -13.91 18.54
CA CYS A 73 -1.67 -14.73 19.75
C CYS A 73 -2.10 -13.87 20.93
N SER A 74 -3.14 -14.28 21.66
CA SER A 74 -3.66 -13.52 22.81
C SER A 74 -2.62 -13.35 23.93
N TYR A 75 -1.71 -14.33 24.08
CA TYR A 75 -0.68 -14.36 25.11
C TYR A 75 0.58 -13.59 24.73
N CYS A 76 1.21 -13.92 23.60
CA CYS A 76 2.52 -13.38 23.22
C CYS A 76 2.49 -12.34 22.09
N LYS A 77 1.31 -11.99 21.58
CA LYS A 77 1.07 -10.95 20.55
C LYS A 77 1.80 -11.16 19.21
N LYS A 78 2.39 -12.33 18.98
CA LYS A 78 2.90 -12.75 17.66
C LYS A 78 1.78 -12.79 16.62
N ILE A 79 2.12 -12.50 15.36
CA ILE A 79 1.22 -12.59 14.21
C ILE A 79 1.35 -13.97 13.57
N ARG A 80 0.23 -14.55 13.16
CA ARG A 80 0.20 -15.78 12.38
C ARG A 80 0.18 -15.44 10.89
N ASP A 81 1.16 -15.94 10.15
CA ASP A 81 1.27 -15.73 8.70
C ASP A 81 0.40 -16.71 7.88
N ASP A 82 0.39 -16.52 6.56
CA ASP A 82 -0.36 -17.36 5.61
C ASP A 82 0.12 -18.81 5.54
N LYS A 83 1.36 -19.07 5.99
CA LYS A 83 1.94 -20.41 6.09
C LYS A 83 1.68 -21.06 7.46
N ASN A 84 0.86 -20.42 8.30
CA ASN A 84 0.47 -20.87 9.62
C ASN A 84 1.63 -20.88 10.65
N TYR A 85 2.66 -20.07 10.43
CA TYR A 85 3.76 -19.85 11.38
C TYR A 85 3.53 -18.59 12.23
N TRP A 86 4.05 -18.61 13.46
CA TRP A 86 3.99 -17.49 14.39
C TRP A 86 5.27 -16.67 14.34
N THR A 87 5.17 -15.43 13.88
CA THR A 87 6.29 -14.49 13.77
C THR A 87 6.08 -13.26 14.66
N GLN A 88 7.16 -12.54 14.94
CA GLN A 88 7.07 -11.22 15.56
C GLN A 88 6.38 -10.23 14.60
N VAL A 89 5.93 -9.10 15.14
CA VAL A 89 5.13 -8.13 14.38
C VAL A 89 5.97 -7.46 13.30
N GLU A 90 7.21 -7.13 13.63
CA GLU A 90 8.12 -6.33 12.81
C GLU A 90 8.46 -7.05 11.50
N PRO A 91 8.94 -8.32 11.50
CA PRO A 91 9.23 -9.02 10.25
C PRO A 91 8.00 -9.21 9.36
N TYR A 92 6.82 -9.40 9.97
CA TYR A 92 5.58 -9.56 9.23
C TYR A 92 5.21 -8.27 8.50
N ILE A 93 5.24 -7.12 9.20
CA ILE A 93 4.85 -5.83 8.60
C ILE A 93 5.86 -5.41 7.52
N GLU A 94 7.18 -5.58 7.73
CA GLU A 94 8.19 -5.23 6.71
C GLU A 94 8.05 -6.09 5.44
N GLN A 95 7.62 -7.36 5.57
CA GLN A 95 7.43 -8.24 4.40
C GLN A 95 6.16 -7.94 3.60
N HIS A 96 5.14 -7.36 4.24
CA HIS A 96 3.81 -7.17 3.64
C HIS A 96 3.48 -5.69 3.37
N THR A 97 4.35 -4.75 3.72
CA THR A 97 4.14 -3.30 3.55
C THR A 97 5.46 -2.58 3.21
N ASP A 98 5.38 -1.33 2.72
CA ASP A 98 6.54 -0.49 2.44
C ASP A 98 6.98 0.32 3.68
N VAL A 99 7.16 -0.35 4.82
CA VAL A 99 7.52 0.27 6.11
C VAL A 99 8.87 -0.27 6.58
N ARG A 100 9.64 0.55 7.31
CA ARG A 100 10.86 0.15 8.02
C ARG A 100 10.77 0.56 9.49
N PHE A 101 11.27 -0.29 10.40
CA PHE A 101 11.27 0.02 11.83
C PHE A 101 12.58 0.68 12.28
N SER A 102 12.46 1.85 12.90
CA SER A 102 13.52 2.38 13.77
C SER A 102 13.30 1.89 15.19
N HIS A 103 14.38 1.46 15.86
CA HIS A 103 14.31 0.99 17.24
C HIS A 103 14.64 2.16 18.18
N GLY A 104 13.79 2.38 19.17
CA GLY A 104 13.96 3.40 20.19
C GLY A 104 13.30 2.98 21.50
N ILE A 105 13.73 3.58 22.60
CA ILE A 105 13.19 3.29 23.93
C ILE A 105 12.33 4.48 24.34
N CYS A 106 11.04 4.25 24.62
CA CYS A 106 10.17 5.32 25.09
C CYS A 106 10.51 5.71 26.55
N PRO A 107 10.12 6.93 27.00
CA PRO A 107 10.39 7.37 28.37
C PRO A 107 9.86 6.43 29.45
N ASP A 108 8.72 5.77 29.22
CA ASP A 108 8.12 4.84 30.19
C ASP A 108 8.93 3.55 30.31
N CYS A 109 9.31 2.94 29.19
CA CYS A 109 10.19 1.76 29.18
C CYS A 109 11.57 2.11 29.74
N TYR A 110 12.07 3.32 29.48
CA TYR A 110 13.32 3.77 30.08
C TYR A 110 13.24 3.75 31.61
N ARG A 111 12.22 4.39 32.18
CA ARG A 111 12.05 4.48 33.64
C ARG A 111 11.72 3.15 34.31
N THR A 112 10.89 2.33 33.67
CA THR A 112 10.37 1.09 34.29
C THR A 112 11.23 -0.13 34.04
N THR A 113 12.01 -0.14 32.95
CA THR A 113 12.80 -1.30 32.53
C THR A 113 14.28 -0.96 32.46
N VAL A 114 14.67 0.08 31.74
CA VAL A 114 16.10 0.35 31.50
C VAL A 114 16.81 0.82 32.77
N GLU A 115 16.27 1.84 33.44
CA GLU A 115 16.88 2.44 34.62
C GLU A 115 17.06 1.44 35.78
N PRO A 116 16.08 0.57 36.11
CA PRO A 116 16.29 -0.48 37.11
C PRO A 116 17.39 -1.46 36.73
N HIS A 117 17.41 -1.96 35.49
CA HIS A 117 18.46 -2.89 35.05
C HIS A 117 19.85 -2.26 35.09
N LEU A 118 19.98 -0.97 34.75
CA LEU A 118 21.27 -0.27 34.85
C LEU A 118 21.76 -0.22 36.30
N LYS A 119 20.88 0.11 37.25
CA LYS A 119 21.22 0.12 38.69
C LYS A 119 21.60 -1.26 39.20
N GLU A 120 20.85 -2.30 38.80
CA GLU A 120 21.18 -3.69 39.14
C GLU A 120 22.56 -4.10 38.60
N GLN A 121 22.89 -3.70 37.38
CA GLN A 121 24.20 -3.96 36.77
C GLN A 121 25.33 -3.22 37.50
N GLU A 122 25.13 -1.96 37.89
CA GLU A 122 26.09 -1.19 38.69
C GLU A 122 26.32 -1.82 40.07
N GLU A 123 25.26 -2.26 40.74
CA GLU A 123 25.37 -2.96 42.02
C GLU A 123 26.09 -4.30 41.90
N GLN A 124 25.80 -5.06 40.84
CA GLN A 124 26.51 -6.32 40.55
C GLN A 124 27.99 -6.07 40.26
N ALA A 125 28.32 -5.03 39.50
CA ALA A 125 29.70 -4.63 39.24
C ALA A 125 30.43 -4.18 40.52
N HIS A 126 29.78 -3.41 41.38
CA HIS A 126 30.34 -3.01 42.68
C HIS A 126 30.55 -4.18 43.64
N LYS A 127 29.63 -5.17 43.66
CA LYS A 127 29.78 -6.39 44.45
C LYS A 127 30.93 -7.25 43.92
N ALA A 128 31.05 -7.41 42.60
CA ALA A 128 32.14 -8.15 41.96
C ALA A 128 33.51 -7.51 42.23
N ALA A 129 33.60 -6.17 42.22
CA ALA A 129 34.84 -5.46 42.53
C ALA A 129 35.28 -5.64 44.00
N LYS A 130 34.33 -5.74 44.95
CA LYS A 130 34.63 -5.97 46.37
C LYS A 130 34.98 -7.42 46.70
N SER A 131 34.43 -8.39 45.96
CA SER A 131 34.77 -9.81 46.14
C SER A 131 36.12 -10.22 45.54
N GLY A 132 36.79 -9.35 44.78
CA GLY A 132 38.11 -9.60 44.18
C GLY A 132 39.32 -9.20 45.04
N SER A 133 39.10 -8.71 46.27
CA SER A 133 40.16 -8.21 47.18
C SER A 133 40.47 -9.16 48.35
N SER A 134 40.37 -10.47 48.15
CA SER A 134 40.85 -11.47 49.14
C SER A 134 41.56 -12.64 48.44
N TYR A 135 42.63 -12.34 47.71
CA TYR A 135 43.62 -13.35 47.32
C TYR A 135 45.00 -12.93 47.86
N ASP A 136 45.23 -13.38 49.09
CA ASP A 136 46.48 -13.78 49.76
C ASP A 136 47.79 -13.09 49.33
N ASP A 137 48.27 -12.18 50.18
CA ASP A 137 49.69 -11.81 50.33
C ASP A 137 50.25 -12.44 51.62
N ASP A 138 50.11 -13.76 51.75
CA ASP A 138 50.80 -14.57 52.76
C ASP A 138 51.60 -15.65 52.05
N THR A 139 52.73 -15.26 51.47
CA THR A 139 53.86 -16.17 51.24
C THR A 139 55.15 -15.47 51.66
N VAL A 140 55.29 -15.29 52.98
CA VAL A 140 56.60 -15.25 53.62
C VAL A 140 56.91 -16.68 54.05
N ILE A 141 57.99 -17.25 53.52
CA ILE A 141 59.03 -18.06 54.19
C ILE A 141 59.86 -18.72 53.09
N GLY A 142 61.16 -18.38 53.03
CA GLY A 142 62.17 -19.01 52.20
C GLY A 142 63.40 -18.16 52.03
#